data_AF-A0A1Y6CM96-F1
#
_entry.id   AF-A0A1Y6CM96-F1
#
_cell.length_a   1.000
_cell.length_b   1.000
_cell.length_c   1.000
_cell.angle_alpha   90.00
_cell.angle_beta   90.00
_cell.angle_gamma   90.00
#
_symmetry.space_group_name_H-M   'P 1'
#
loop_
_entity.id
_entity.type
_entity.pdbx_description
1 polymer ?
#
loop_
_entity_poly.entity_id
_entity_poly.type
_entity_poly.pdbx_seq_one_letter_code
_entity_poly.pdbx_strand_id
1 'polypeptide(L)'
;MITPRRGILLYLALILGLLIFRWLMTPSFIWPLEDFVVSSKYNSFRSLWTRHKGIDLQAPAGTPVLAIGDGVVVFSGIQKGYGKLVIIQQDHYQVLYGHLKEINVAMDQDINKGDTIGFVGQTGNASSAHLHLEIRDPHNGPINPLNVLPTPLR
;
A
#
# COMPACT_ATOMS: atom_id res chain seq x y z
N MET A 1 17.20 -50.42 10.87
CA MET A 1 16.50 -49.20 11.28
C MET A 1 17.51 -48.06 11.32
N ILE A 2 17.46 -47.15 10.34
CA ILE A 2 18.38 -46.01 10.25
C ILE A 2 17.73 -44.87 11.02
N THR A 3 18.22 -44.56 12.21
CA THR A 3 17.82 -43.35 12.93
C THR A 3 18.30 -42.15 12.12
N PRO A 4 17.43 -41.18 11.76
CA PRO A 4 17.88 -39.97 11.10
C PRO A 4 18.89 -39.27 12.01
N ARG A 5 20.06 -38.92 11.45
CA ARG A 5 21.13 -38.23 12.15
C ARG A 5 20.56 -36.95 12.77
N ARG A 6 20.60 -36.84 14.10
CA ARG A 6 20.09 -35.70 14.91
C ARG A 6 20.43 -34.31 14.35
N GLY A 7 21.52 -34.18 13.58
CA GLY A 7 21.90 -32.93 12.90
C GLY A 7 20.91 -32.41 11.85
N ILE A 8 20.21 -33.29 11.11
CA ILE A 8 19.25 -32.86 10.07
C ILE A 8 17.99 -32.26 10.69
N LEU A 9 17.50 -32.85 11.78
CA LEU A 9 16.31 -32.37 12.51
C LEU A 9 16.56 -31.02 13.17
N LEU A 10 17.73 -30.81 13.76
CA LEU A 10 18.12 -29.51 14.34
C LEU A 10 18.24 -28.42 13.26
N TYR A 11 18.81 -28.76 12.09
CA TYR A 11 18.96 -27.83 10.98
C TYR A 11 17.61 -27.39 10.39
N LEU A 12 16.67 -28.33 10.20
CA LEU A 12 15.31 -28.01 9.72
C LEU A 12 14.51 -27.18 10.73
N ALA A 13 14.63 -27.48 12.03
CA ALA A 13 14.00 -26.68 13.08
C ALA A 13 14.56 -25.25 13.13
N LEU A 14 15.86 -25.08 12.86
CA LEU A 14 16.52 -23.77 12.83
C LEU A 14 16.09 -22.96 11.60
N ILE A 15 15.98 -23.58 10.41
CA ILE A 15 15.43 -22.93 9.21
C ILE A 15 13.97 -22.54 9.44
N LEU A 16 13.14 -23.46 9.92
CA LEU A 16 11.73 -23.17 10.18
C LEU A 16 11.56 -22.07 11.24
N GLY A 17 12.37 -22.10 12.29
CA GLY A 17 12.43 -21.04 13.30
C GLY A 17 12.83 -19.69 12.70
N LEU A 18 13.82 -19.65 11.81
CA LEU A 18 14.24 -18.43 11.13
C LEU A 18 13.15 -17.91 10.16
N LEU A 19 12.44 -18.81 9.47
CA LEU A 19 11.35 -18.46 8.56
C LEU A 19 10.13 -17.91 9.32
N ILE A 20 9.73 -18.56 10.42
CA ILE A 20 8.65 -18.08 11.29
C ILE A 20 9.04 -16.75 11.93
N PHE A 21 10.27 -16.63 12.44
CA PHE A 21 10.77 -15.39 13.01
C PHE A 21 10.79 -14.27 11.96
N ARG A 22 11.26 -14.54 10.74
CA ARG A 22 11.22 -13.56 9.64
C ARG A 22 9.79 -13.14 9.30
N TRP A 23 8.85 -14.09 9.28
CA TRP A 23 7.43 -13.82 8.99
C TRP A 23 6.77 -12.97 10.10
N LEU A 24 7.03 -13.28 11.38
CA LEU A 24 6.53 -12.51 12.51
C LEU A 24 7.09 -11.08 12.57
N MET A 25 8.26 -10.85 11.99
CA MET A 25 8.95 -9.56 12.02
C MET A 25 8.74 -8.72 10.75
N THR A 26 8.08 -9.25 9.70
CA THR A 26 7.73 -8.42 8.54
C THR A 26 6.61 -7.45 8.90
N PRO A 27 6.75 -6.14 8.65
CA PRO A 27 5.68 -5.20 8.93
C PRO A 27 4.44 -5.56 8.12
N SER A 28 3.27 -5.43 8.74
CA SER A 28 1.98 -5.75 8.13
C SER A 28 1.80 -4.99 6.81
N PHE A 29 2.24 -3.72 6.78
CA PHE A 29 2.25 -2.89 5.59
C PHE A 29 3.65 -2.42 5.16
N ILE A 30 3.78 -2.12 3.87
CA ILE A 30 4.95 -1.50 3.23
C ILE A 30 4.60 -0.14 2.63
N TRP A 31 5.61 0.64 2.26
CA TRP A 31 5.40 1.84 1.44
C TRP A 31 4.97 1.45 0.01
N PRO A 32 4.02 2.18 -0.59
CA PRO A 32 3.52 1.86 -1.94
C PRO A 32 4.46 2.30 -3.07
N LEU A 33 5.55 3.01 -2.76
CA LEU A 33 6.56 3.49 -3.69
C LEU A 33 7.94 3.29 -3.06
N GLU A 34 8.94 2.94 -3.87
CA GLU A 34 10.34 2.78 -3.41
C GLU A 34 11.00 4.13 -3.14
N ASP A 35 10.92 5.05 -4.10
CA ASP A 35 11.48 6.41 -4.02
C ASP A 35 10.38 7.46 -4.18
N PHE A 36 10.25 8.36 -3.19
CA PHE A 36 9.22 9.40 -3.20
C PHE A 36 9.54 10.55 -2.24
N VAL A 37 8.81 11.65 -2.42
CA VAL A 37 8.72 12.74 -1.44
C VAL A 37 7.28 12.90 -1.00
N VAL A 38 7.03 12.96 0.32
CA VAL A 38 5.70 13.32 0.84
C VAL A 38 5.45 14.80 0.55
N SER A 39 4.70 15.10 -0.50
CA SER A 39 4.45 16.47 -0.98
C SER A 39 3.26 17.12 -0.29
N SER A 40 2.30 16.33 0.18
CA SER A 40 1.16 16.81 0.97
C SER A 40 0.81 15.82 2.08
N LYS A 41 0.54 16.35 3.27
CA LYS A 41 0.22 15.56 4.47
C LYS A 41 -1.28 15.42 4.66
N TYR A 42 -1.67 14.41 5.43
CA TYR A 42 -3.03 14.27 5.95
C TYR A 42 -3.46 15.54 6.68
N ASN A 43 -4.73 15.92 6.52
CA ASN A 43 -5.36 17.07 7.17
C ASN A 43 -4.82 18.46 6.74
N SER A 44 -3.91 18.51 5.75
CA SER A 44 -3.48 19.78 5.13
C SER A 44 -4.66 20.48 4.45
N PHE A 45 -4.63 21.81 4.35
CA PHE A 45 -5.67 22.57 3.66
C PHE A 45 -5.54 22.36 2.15
N ARG A 46 -6.59 21.79 1.52
CA ARG A 46 -6.76 21.79 0.05
C ARG A 46 -7.50 23.03 -0.43
N SER A 47 -8.38 23.58 0.41
CA SER A 47 -9.04 24.87 0.25
C SER A 47 -9.35 25.45 1.63
N LEU A 48 -9.96 26.64 1.68
CA LEU A 48 -10.45 27.23 2.95
C LEU A 48 -11.41 26.29 3.72
N TRP A 49 -12.08 25.37 3.03
CA TRP A 49 -13.15 24.53 3.59
C TRP A 49 -12.92 23.03 3.43
N THR A 50 -11.80 22.61 2.84
CA THR A 50 -11.54 21.20 2.54
C THR A 50 -10.16 20.80 3.01
N ARG A 51 -10.09 19.69 3.75
CA ARG A 51 -8.85 19.11 4.24
C ARG A 51 -8.49 17.87 3.45
N HIS A 52 -7.20 17.61 3.35
CA HIS A 52 -6.65 16.45 2.67
C HIS A 52 -6.95 15.17 3.45
N LYS A 53 -7.53 14.17 2.77
CA LYS A 53 -7.98 12.90 3.37
C LYS A 53 -6.92 11.79 3.40
N GLY A 54 -5.74 12.05 2.83
CA GLY A 54 -4.66 11.08 2.70
C GLY A 54 -3.30 11.77 2.71
N ILE A 55 -2.30 11.12 2.12
CA ILE A 55 -1.00 11.71 1.80
C ILE A 55 -0.76 11.68 0.31
N ASP A 56 -0.02 12.66 -0.19
CA ASP A 56 0.42 12.70 -1.58
C ASP A 56 1.91 12.37 -1.62
N LEU A 57 2.26 11.36 -2.41
CA LEU A 57 3.61 10.84 -2.59
C LEU A 57 4.08 11.21 -3.99
N GLN A 58 4.92 12.23 -4.09
CA GLN A 58 5.45 12.70 -5.36
C GLN A 58 6.53 11.76 -5.87
N ALA A 59 6.34 11.29 -7.10
CA ALA A 59 7.24 10.43 -7.84
C ALA A 59 7.01 10.64 -9.36
N PRO A 60 7.97 10.27 -10.23
CA PRO A 60 7.78 10.35 -11.68
C PRO A 60 6.54 9.60 -12.17
N ALA A 61 5.86 10.14 -13.18
CA ALA A 61 4.76 9.42 -13.82
C ALA A 61 5.27 8.11 -14.44
N GLY A 62 4.56 7.01 -14.21
CA GLY A 62 5.00 5.68 -14.62
C GLY A 62 5.76 4.89 -13.54
N THR A 63 6.08 5.48 -12.38
CA THR A 63 6.63 4.71 -11.25
C THR A 63 5.62 3.63 -10.82
N PRO A 64 6.04 2.36 -10.63
CA PRO A 64 5.16 1.30 -10.13
C PRO A 64 4.55 1.65 -8.78
N VAL A 65 3.25 1.44 -8.64
CA VAL A 65 2.52 1.58 -7.37
C VAL A 65 2.28 0.18 -6.82
N LEU A 66 2.78 -0.07 -5.60
CA LEU A 66 2.69 -1.36 -4.93
C LEU A 66 1.52 -1.39 -3.95
N ALA A 67 0.88 -2.55 -3.84
CA ALA A 67 -0.08 -2.80 -2.78
C ALA A 67 0.64 -2.82 -1.42
N ILE A 68 0.14 -2.02 -0.46
CA ILE A 68 0.81 -1.92 0.84
C ILE A 68 0.70 -3.19 1.68
N GLY A 69 -0.23 -4.10 1.38
CA GLY A 69 -0.58 -5.29 2.16
C GLY A 69 -1.31 -6.33 1.30
N ASP A 70 -1.60 -7.48 1.89
CA ASP A 70 -2.45 -8.49 1.25
C ASP A 70 -3.92 -8.02 1.27
N GLY A 71 -4.72 -8.45 0.30
CA GLY A 71 -6.12 -8.06 0.26
C GLY A 71 -6.86 -8.40 -1.03
N VAL A 72 -8.03 -7.80 -1.19
CA VAL A 72 -8.88 -7.96 -2.38
C VAL A 72 -9.26 -6.59 -2.95
N VAL A 73 -9.18 -6.45 -4.27
CA VAL A 73 -9.59 -5.21 -4.95
C VAL A 73 -11.11 -5.06 -4.88
N VAL A 74 -11.58 -4.02 -4.19
CA VAL A 74 -13.02 -3.70 -4.06
C VAL A 74 -13.49 -2.62 -5.04
N PHE A 75 -12.55 -1.94 -5.70
CA PHE A 75 -12.85 -1.03 -6.81
C PHE A 75 -11.63 -0.86 -7.72
N SER A 76 -11.87 -0.84 -9.04
CA SER A 76 -10.87 -0.50 -10.06
C SER A 76 -11.56 0.28 -11.18
N GLY A 77 -11.19 1.54 -11.36
CA GLY A 77 -11.84 2.39 -12.37
C GLY A 77 -11.54 3.88 -12.23
N ILE A 78 -12.44 4.72 -12.76
CA ILE A 78 -12.33 6.18 -12.68
C ILE A 78 -13.37 6.72 -11.71
N GLN A 79 -12.93 7.52 -10.74
CA GLN A 79 -13.81 8.24 -9.82
C GLN A 79 -13.52 9.74 -9.85
N LYS A 80 -14.58 10.56 -9.87
CA LYS A 80 -14.45 12.03 -9.88
C LYS A 80 -13.58 12.50 -8.71
N GLY A 81 -12.66 13.41 -8.99
CA GLY A 81 -11.68 13.91 -8.02
C GLY A 81 -10.42 13.04 -7.92
N TYR A 82 -10.58 11.71 -7.80
CA TYR A 82 -9.45 10.77 -7.68
C TYR A 82 -8.80 10.43 -9.03
N GLY A 83 -9.53 10.55 -10.15
CA GLY A 83 -9.04 10.06 -11.44
C GLY A 83 -9.10 8.54 -11.49
N LYS A 84 -8.09 7.92 -12.11
CA LYS A 84 -7.92 6.45 -12.06
C LYS A 84 -7.57 6.05 -10.62
N LEU A 85 -8.36 5.13 -10.10
CA LEU A 85 -8.40 4.78 -8.69
C LEU A 85 -8.50 3.27 -8.54
N VAL A 86 -7.68 2.73 -7.65
CA VAL A 86 -7.82 1.38 -7.11
C VAL A 86 -8.15 1.49 -5.63
N ILE A 87 -9.10 0.70 -5.15
CA ILE A 87 -9.40 0.54 -3.73
C ILE A 87 -9.24 -0.92 -3.38
N ILE A 88 -8.46 -1.21 -2.34
CA ILE A 88 -8.19 -2.57 -1.87
C ILE A 88 -8.65 -2.67 -0.42
N GLN A 89 -9.41 -3.72 -0.12
CA GLN A 89 -9.69 -4.11 1.26
C GLN A 89 -8.46 -4.89 1.78
N GLN A 90 -7.75 -4.31 2.75
CA GLN A 90 -6.50 -4.85 3.31
C GLN A 90 -6.65 -4.86 4.83
N ASP A 91 -6.60 -6.04 5.44
CA ASP A 91 -7.07 -6.27 6.81
C ASP A 91 -8.49 -5.69 7.00
N HIS A 92 -8.69 -4.84 8.01
CA HIS A 92 -9.94 -4.12 8.25
C HIS A 92 -10.01 -2.75 7.56
N TYR A 93 -8.97 -2.33 6.83
CA TYR A 93 -8.92 -1.03 6.16
C TYR A 93 -9.34 -1.09 4.69
N GLN A 94 -9.91 0.02 4.20
CA GLN A 94 -9.93 0.31 2.77
C GLN A 94 -8.77 1.25 2.43
N VAL A 95 -7.92 0.83 1.50
CA VAL A 95 -6.76 1.60 1.06
C VAL A 95 -7.00 2.06 -0.38
N LEU A 96 -6.88 3.37 -0.60
CA LEU A 96 -7.18 4.01 -1.86
C LEU A 96 -5.89 4.50 -2.52
N TYR A 97 -5.74 4.18 -3.80
CA TYR A 97 -4.59 4.53 -4.63
C TYR A 97 -5.09 5.37 -5.81
N GLY A 98 -5.04 6.70 -5.66
CA GLY A 98 -5.59 7.67 -6.59
C GLY A 98 -4.55 8.30 -7.53
N HIS A 99 -5.07 9.04 -8.51
CA HIS A 99 -4.32 9.78 -9.53
C HIS A 99 -3.46 8.91 -10.46
N LEU A 100 -3.75 7.61 -10.55
CA LEU A 100 -2.96 6.67 -11.34
C LEU A 100 -2.92 7.07 -12.82
N LYS A 101 -1.81 6.77 -13.50
CA LYS A 101 -1.68 6.88 -14.96
C LYS A 101 -2.37 5.70 -15.64
N GLU A 102 -2.24 4.52 -15.04
CA GLU A 102 -2.72 3.23 -15.53
C GLU A 102 -3.01 2.32 -14.34
N ILE A 103 -4.00 1.43 -14.52
CA ILE A 103 -4.44 0.46 -13.52
C ILE A 103 -4.15 -0.93 -14.06
N ASN A 104 -3.52 -1.79 -13.26
CA ASN A 104 -3.09 -3.13 -13.66
C ASN A 104 -3.91 -4.26 -13.03
N VAL A 105 -4.93 -3.91 -12.25
CA VAL A 105 -5.72 -4.86 -11.47
C VAL A 105 -7.21 -4.65 -11.70
N ALA A 106 -7.98 -5.72 -11.59
CA ALA A 106 -9.43 -5.72 -11.75
C ALA A 106 -10.16 -5.81 -10.40
N MET A 107 -11.44 -5.45 -10.38
CA MET A 107 -12.31 -5.71 -9.23
C MET A 107 -12.34 -7.22 -8.93
N ASP A 108 -12.47 -7.57 -7.65
CA ASP A 108 -12.46 -8.93 -7.08
C ASP A 108 -11.15 -9.71 -7.25
N GLN A 109 -10.08 -9.05 -7.69
CA GLN A 109 -8.75 -9.66 -7.77
C GLN A 109 -8.11 -9.76 -6.38
N ASP A 110 -7.58 -10.94 -6.04
CA ASP A 110 -6.68 -11.14 -4.89
C ASP A 110 -5.32 -10.48 -5.15
N ILE A 111 -4.81 -9.79 -4.12
CA ILE A 111 -3.59 -9.01 -4.17
C ILE A 111 -2.69 -9.44 -3.01
N ASN A 112 -1.41 -9.69 -3.32
CA ASN A 112 -0.39 -9.85 -2.32
C ASN A 112 0.30 -8.50 -2.06
N LYS A 113 0.79 -8.33 -0.85
CA LYS A 113 1.67 -7.22 -0.47
C LYS A 113 2.85 -7.13 -1.43
N GLY A 114 3.05 -5.96 -2.02
CA GLY A 114 4.11 -5.73 -2.99
C GLY A 114 3.72 -5.98 -4.46
N ASP A 115 2.52 -6.47 -4.75
CA ASP A 115 2.06 -6.58 -6.12
C ASP A 115 1.91 -5.18 -6.75
N THR A 116 2.29 -5.05 -8.02
CA THR A 116 2.10 -3.80 -8.77
C THR A 116 0.64 -3.66 -9.19
N ILE A 117 -0.05 -2.65 -8.66
CA ILE A 117 -1.48 -2.43 -8.89
C ILE A 117 -1.76 -1.37 -9.97
N GLY A 118 -0.73 -0.64 -10.39
CA GLY A 118 -0.82 0.41 -11.38
C GLY A 118 0.44 1.26 -11.36
N PHE A 119 0.33 2.46 -11.93
CA PHE A 119 1.47 3.37 -12.06
C PHE A 119 1.11 4.80 -11.68
N VAL A 120 2.06 5.50 -11.05
CA VAL A 120 1.94 6.91 -10.67
C VAL A 120 1.53 7.76 -11.88
N GLY A 121 0.62 8.69 -11.67
CA GLY A 121 0.12 9.56 -12.73
C GLY A 121 -0.33 10.92 -12.24
N GLN A 122 -1.17 11.54 -13.06
CA GLN A 122 -1.74 12.86 -12.83
C GLN A 122 -3.19 12.91 -13.38
N THR A 123 -3.99 11.89 -13.08
CA THR A 123 -5.39 11.84 -13.52
C THR A 123 -6.33 12.41 -12.45
N GLY A 124 -7.51 12.91 -12.85
CA GLY A 124 -8.45 13.52 -11.91
C GLY A 124 -7.99 14.91 -11.45
N ASN A 125 -8.18 15.22 -10.18
CA ASN A 125 -7.79 16.51 -9.62
C ASN A 125 -6.35 16.46 -9.05
N ALA A 126 -5.36 16.40 -9.96
CA ALA A 126 -3.94 16.35 -9.64
C ALA A 126 -3.17 17.45 -10.40
N SER A 127 -2.42 18.28 -9.68
CA SER A 127 -1.64 19.39 -10.27
C SER A 127 -0.25 18.97 -10.79
N SER A 128 0.26 17.83 -10.36
CA SER A 128 1.53 17.24 -10.80
C SER A 128 1.49 15.72 -10.64
N ALA A 129 2.48 15.00 -11.16
CA ALA A 129 2.57 13.56 -10.98
C ALA A 129 2.82 13.18 -9.51
N HIS A 130 1.91 12.38 -8.94
CA HIS A 130 2.01 11.83 -7.59
C HIS A 130 1.01 10.67 -7.39
N LEU A 131 1.25 9.84 -6.38
CA LEU A 131 0.26 8.92 -5.84
C LEU A 131 -0.49 9.60 -4.70
N HIS A 132 -1.82 9.59 -4.74
CA HIS A 132 -2.65 9.92 -3.59
C HIS A 132 -3.02 8.65 -2.84
N LEU A 133 -2.61 8.55 -1.58
CA LEU A 133 -2.85 7.39 -0.71
C LEU A 133 -3.80 7.78 0.42
N GLU A 134 -4.98 7.18 0.49
CA GLU A 134 -5.84 7.23 1.68
C GLU A 134 -5.91 5.87 2.36
N ILE A 135 -5.99 5.88 3.69
CA ILE A 135 -6.37 4.70 4.47
C ILE A 135 -7.65 5.07 5.21
N ARG A 136 -8.68 4.23 5.08
CA ARG A 136 -9.98 4.43 5.70
C ARG A 136 -10.25 3.34 6.71
N ASP A 137 -10.45 3.77 7.94
CA ASP A 137 -10.94 2.95 9.04
C ASP A 137 -12.46 2.79 8.95
N PRO A 138 -13.01 1.59 9.22
CA PRO A 138 -14.44 1.33 9.10
C PRO A 138 -15.30 2.18 10.06
N HIS A 139 -14.73 2.69 11.15
CA HIS A 139 -15.44 3.48 12.15
C HIS A 139 -15.16 4.98 12.04
N ASN A 140 -13.94 5.35 11.64
CA ASN A 140 -13.46 6.72 11.69
C ASN A 140 -13.34 7.39 10.30
N GLY A 141 -13.59 6.65 9.21
CA GLY A 141 -13.38 7.15 7.86
C GLY A 141 -11.88 7.36 7.57
N PRO A 142 -11.49 8.38 6.79
CA PRO A 142 -10.09 8.64 6.49
C PRO A 142 -9.25 8.89 7.75
N ILE A 143 -8.13 8.20 7.87
CA ILE A 143 -7.14 8.37 8.94
C ILE A 143 -5.78 8.74 8.36
N ASN A 144 -4.88 9.24 9.20
CA ASN A 144 -3.52 9.58 8.76
C ASN A 144 -2.74 8.31 8.36
N PRO A 145 -2.36 8.10 7.08
CA PRO A 145 -1.62 6.92 6.66
C PRO A 145 -0.26 6.75 7.36
N LEU A 146 0.34 7.85 7.84
CA LEU A 146 1.59 7.81 8.59
C LEU A 146 1.47 7.14 9.98
N ASN A 147 0.25 6.91 10.48
CA ASN A 147 0.01 6.16 11.71
C ASN A 147 -0.09 4.65 11.46
N VAL A 148 -0.16 4.23 10.20
CA VAL A 148 -0.42 2.84 9.77
C VAL A 148 0.77 2.27 9.02
N LEU A 149 1.42 3.09 8.18
CA LEU A 149 2.63 2.72 7.47
C LEU A 149 3.85 2.65 8.40
N PRO A 150 4.83 1.80 8.09
CA PRO A 150 6.06 1.74 8.87
C PRO A 150 6.81 3.08 8.79
N THR A 151 7.63 3.37 9.81
CA THR A 151 8.53 4.53 9.78
C THR A 151 9.34 4.51 8.47
N PRO A 152 9.40 5.63 7.72
CA PRO A 152 10.17 5.68 6.48
C PRO A 152 11.60 5.24 6.74
N LEU A 153 12.08 4.26 5.98
CA LEU A 153 13.49 3.89 5.99
C LEU A 153 14.22 5.02 5.26
N ARG A 154 14.91 5.89 6.01
CA ARG A 154 15.88 6.84 5.48
C ARG A 154 17.27 6.42 5.89
#